data_AF-A0A6A6KC63-F1
#
_entry.id   AF-A0A6A6KC63-F1
#
_cell.length_a   1.000
_cell.length_b   1.000
_cell.length_c   1.000
_cell.angle_alpha   90.00
_cell.angle_beta   90.00
_cell.angle_gamma   90.00
#
_symmetry.space_group_name_H-M   'P 1'
#
loop_
_entity.id
_entity.type
_entity.pdbx_description
1 polymer ?
#
loop_
_entity_poly.entity_id
_entity_poly.type
_entity_poly.pdbx_seq_one_letter_code
_entity_poly.pdbx_strand_id
1 'polypeptide(L)'
;MDDATINVDESNQNKEKDIIEANEEEENPFASKKRKGTSKKKKVKDLLMHIYKVSVTKDLWKSGQQVSYMVVTAHFVDSNWNLQKRTLNFCDVPPPHIGVVICDVLQKCLAEWEIEDKIWIVFVDNAAYNDATIKC
;
A
#
# COMPACT_ATOMS: atom_id res chain seq x y z
N MET A 1 37.52 5.42 -42.47
CA MET A 1 38.24 4.60 -41.47
C MET A 1 37.89 5.24 -40.17
N ASP A 2 36.86 4.70 -39.55
CA ASP A 2 36.16 5.27 -38.42
C ASP A 2 36.93 4.87 -37.15
N ASP A 3 37.27 5.83 -36.31
CA ASP A 3 37.89 5.55 -35.01
C ASP A 3 37.06 6.24 -33.92
N ALA A 4 36.15 5.47 -33.32
CA ALA A 4 35.41 5.88 -32.14
C ALA A 4 36.24 5.50 -30.92
N THR A 5 37.00 6.45 -30.38
CA THR A 5 37.67 6.29 -29.08
C THR A 5 36.61 6.29 -27.98
N ILE A 6 36.30 5.12 -27.43
CA ILE A 6 35.45 4.98 -26.25
C ILE A 6 36.30 5.37 -25.03
N ASN A 7 36.02 6.54 -24.45
CA ASN A 7 36.70 7.02 -23.24
C ASN A 7 36.35 6.11 -22.05
N VAL A 8 37.36 5.42 -21.52
CA VAL A 8 37.22 4.42 -20.44
C VAL A 8 36.78 5.06 -19.11
N ASP A 9 36.99 6.38 -18.93
CA ASP A 9 36.64 7.11 -17.69
C ASP A 9 35.13 7.36 -17.50
N GLU A 10 34.36 7.54 -18.57
CA GLU A 10 32.90 7.77 -18.47
C GLU A 10 32.15 6.50 -18.01
N SER A 11 32.72 5.33 -18.33
CA SER A 11 32.16 4.03 -17.93
C SER A 11 32.34 3.72 -16.44
N ASN A 12 33.33 4.33 -15.79
CA ASN A 12 33.64 4.09 -14.38
C ASN A 12 32.85 5.04 -13.46
N GLN A 13 32.61 6.29 -13.89
CA GLN A 13 31.76 7.24 -13.16
C GLN A 13 30.28 6.82 -13.13
N ASN A 14 29.78 6.15 -14.17
CA ASN A 14 28.42 5.61 -14.15
C ASN A 14 28.30 4.38 -13.23
N LYS A 15 29.32 3.53 -13.16
CA LYS A 15 29.31 2.38 -12.24
C LYS A 15 29.35 2.79 -10.77
N GLU A 16 30.10 3.83 -10.41
CA GLU A 16 30.10 4.34 -9.03
C GLU A 16 28.76 4.99 -8.65
N LYS A 17 28.09 5.70 -9.57
CA LYS A 17 26.74 6.25 -9.34
C LYS A 17 25.70 5.14 -9.16
N ASP A 18 25.74 4.10 -9.98
CA ASP A 18 24.84 2.95 -9.86
C ASP A 18 25.02 2.19 -8.54
N ILE A 19 26.24 2.13 -8.00
CA ILE A 19 26.54 1.47 -6.71
C ILE A 19 26.10 2.33 -5.52
N ILE A 20 26.19 3.66 -5.61
CA ILE A 20 25.74 4.57 -4.54
C ILE A 20 24.20 4.60 -4.48
N GLU A 21 23.52 4.64 -5.63
CA GLU A 21 22.04 4.63 -5.69
C GLU A 21 21.46 3.27 -5.24
N ALA A 22 22.17 2.16 -5.48
CA ALA A 22 21.79 0.84 -4.97
C ALA A 22 21.95 0.68 -3.45
N ASN A 23 22.86 1.45 -2.81
CA ASN A 23 23.13 1.34 -1.37
C ASN A 23 22.23 2.25 -0.52
N GLU A 24 21.66 3.33 -1.05
CA GLU A 24 20.69 4.17 -0.32
C GLU A 24 19.31 3.50 -0.18
N GLU A 25 18.97 2.50 -1.00
CA GLU A 25 17.72 1.74 -0.87
C GLU A 25 17.75 0.64 0.22
N GLU A 26 18.93 0.23 0.70
CA GLU A 26 19.03 -0.86 1.68
C GLU A 26 18.98 -0.39 3.16
N GLU A 27 19.30 0.87 3.47
CA GLU A 27 19.39 1.38 4.85
C GLU A 27 18.21 2.25 5.34
N ASN A 28 17.06 2.27 4.64
CA ASN A 28 15.84 2.86 5.22
C ASN A 28 14.82 1.77 5.63
N PRO A 29 14.75 1.38 6.92
CA PRO A 29 13.78 0.40 7.41
C PRO A 29 12.31 0.88 7.33
N PHE A 30 12.06 2.15 6.98
CA PHE A 30 10.73 2.76 6.81
C PHE A 30 10.35 3.08 5.35
N ALA A 31 11.26 2.90 4.38
CA ALA A 31 10.87 2.97 2.98
C ALA A 31 9.86 1.84 2.72
N SER A 32 8.71 2.17 2.13
CA SER A 32 7.67 1.22 1.78
C SER A 32 8.19 0.28 0.69
N LYS A 33 8.96 -0.75 1.09
CA LYS A 33 9.42 -1.83 0.23
C LYS A 33 8.18 -2.33 -0.52
N LYS A 34 8.13 -2.14 -1.85
CA LYS A 34 7.23 -2.90 -2.72
C LYS A 34 7.60 -4.37 -2.53
N ARG A 35 7.03 -5.01 -1.52
CA ARG A 35 7.24 -6.41 -1.22
C ARG A 35 6.83 -7.18 -2.47
N LYS A 36 7.81 -7.81 -3.15
CA LYS A 36 7.55 -8.76 -4.24
C LYS A 36 6.38 -9.65 -3.83
N GLY A 37 5.32 -9.65 -4.63
CA GLY A 37 4.04 -10.25 -4.28
C GLY A 37 4.22 -11.68 -3.80
N THR A 38 4.00 -11.91 -2.51
CA THR A 38 4.07 -13.26 -1.94
C THR A 38 2.94 -14.10 -2.54
N SER A 39 3.14 -15.41 -2.68
CA SER A 39 2.11 -16.34 -3.18
C SER A 39 0.74 -16.15 -2.48
N LYS A 40 0.75 -15.73 -1.21
CA LYS A 40 -0.45 -15.40 -0.43
C LYS A 40 -1.20 -14.16 -0.95
N LYS A 41 -0.51 -13.06 -1.27
CA LYS A 41 -1.13 -11.84 -1.82
C LYS A 41 -1.80 -12.11 -3.16
N LYS A 42 -1.13 -12.87 -4.04
CA LYS A 42 -1.69 -13.29 -5.33
C LYS A 42 -2.99 -14.05 -5.14
N LYS A 43 -3.03 -15.06 -4.28
CA LYS A 43 -4.24 -15.85 -4.00
C LYS A 43 -5.41 -14.98 -3.51
N VAL A 44 -5.16 -14.02 -2.63
CA VAL A 44 -6.22 -13.12 -2.14
C VAL A 44 -6.70 -12.20 -3.26
N LYS A 45 -5.79 -11.69 -4.10
CA LYS A 45 -6.16 -10.89 -5.27
C LYS A 45 -7.00 -11.70 -6.26
N ASP A 46 -6.60 -12.93 -6.56
CA ASP A 46 -7.33 -13.85 -7.43
C ASP A 46 -8.75 -14.14 -6.88
N LEU A 47 -8.90 -14.28 -5.56
CA LEU A 47 -10.21 -14.41 -4.92
C LEU A 47 -11.06 -13.15 -5.14
N LEU A 48 -10.50 -11.96 -4.84
CA LEU A 48 -11.19 -10.67 -4.97
C LEU A 48 -11.59 -10.32 -6.41
N MET A 49 -10.89 -10.84 -7.43
CA MET A 49 -11.29 -10.67 -8.83
C MET A 49 -12.71 -11.14 -9.09
N HIS A 50 -13.12 -12.26 -8.47
CA HIS A 50 -14.40 -12.91 -8.68
C HIS A 50 -15.49 -12.43 -7.70
N ILE A 51 -15.18 -11.49 -6.82
CA ILE A 51 -16.12 -10.92 -5.87
C ILE A 51 -16.72 -9.65 -6.44
N TYR A 52 -18.05 -9.54 -6.38
CA TYR A 52 -18.78 -8.39 -6.92
C TYR A 52 -18.94 -7.25 -5.92
N LYS A 53 -19.07 -7.57 -4.62
CA LYS A 53 -19.22 -6.58 -3.55
C LYS A 53 -18.28 -6.88 -2.39
N VAL A 54 -17.51 -5.88 -1.99
CA VAL A 54 -16.60 -5.94 -0.85
C VAL A 54 -17.00 -4.86 0.15
N SER A 55 -17.14 -5.25 1.40
CA SER A 55 -17.23 -4.30 2.52
C SER A 55 -15.85 -4.17 3.15
N VAL A 56 -15.45 -2.96 3.50
CA VAL A 56 -14.12 -2.71 4.08
C VAL A 56 -14.29 -2.14 5.47
N THR A 57 -13.52 -2.62 6.43
CA THR A 57 -13.34 -1.97 7.73
C THR A 57 -11.95 -1.35 7.75
N LYS A 58 -11.84 -0.06 8.07
CA LYS A 58 -10.57 0.54 8.47
C LYS A 58 -10.53 0.70 9.99
N ASP A 59 -9.43 0.26 10.58
CA ASP A 59 -9.09 0.47 11.97
C ASP A 59 -7.88 1.41 12.03
N LEU A 60 -8.00 2.49 12.80
CA LEU A 60 -6.99 3.55 12.89
C LEU A 60 -6.65 3.77 14.36
N TRP A 61 -5.38 3.57 14.71
CA TRP A 61 -4.91 3.83 16.05
C TRP A 61 -3.57 4.56 16.04
N LYS A 62 -3.26 5.18 17.18
CA LYS A 62 -2.02 5.90 17.40
C LYS A 62 -1.18 5.19 18.44
N SER A 63 0.09 4.95 18.13
CA SER A 63 1.03 4.37 19.08
C SER A 63 1.49 5.40 20.11
N GLY A 64 2.10 4.92 21.20
CA GLY A 64 2.71 5.78 22.21
C GLY A 64 3.81 6.69 21.66
N GLN A 65 4.39 6.38 20.50
CA GLN A 65 5.43 7.15 19.82
C GLN A 65 4.87 8.16 18.81
N GLN A 66 3.56 8.48 18.89
CA GLN A 66 2.87 9.41 17.98
C GLN A 66 2.77 8.95 16.52
N VAL A 67 3.09 7.69 16.21
CA VAL A 67 2.89 7.10 14.88
C VAL A 67 1.46 6.61 14.76
N SER A 68 0.77 6.98 13.68
CA SER A 68 -0.58 6.48 13.41
C SER A 68 -0.52 5.31 12.43
N TYR A 69 -1.26 4.25 12.72
CA TYR A 69 -1.34 3.05 11.90
C TYR A 69 -2.77 2.84 11.43
N MET A 70 -2.93 2.37 10.20
CA MET A 70 -4.21 1.97 9.65
C MET A 70 -4.16 0.53 9.16
N VAL A 71 -5.14 -0.27 9.56
CA VAL A 71 -5.39 -1.59 8.99
C VAL A 71 -6.65 -1.54 8.15
N VAL A 72 -6.53 -2.04 6.92
CA VAL A 72 -7.64 -2.17 6.00
C VAL A 72 -7.99 -3.65 5.88
N THR A 73 -9.22 -4.01 6.22
CA THR A 73 -9.71 -5.39 6.14
C THR A 73 -10.92 -5.47 5.23
N ALA A 74 -10.86 -6.35 4.23
CA ALA A 74 -11.97 -6.67 3.35
C ALA A 74 -12.82 -7.81 3.92
N HIS A 75 -14.12 -7.65 3.76
CA HIS A 75 -15.16 -8.61 4.11
C HIS A 75 -16.02 -8.86 2.88
N PHE A 76 -16.22 -10.11 2.53
CA PHE A 76 -17.02 -10.50 1.36
C PHE A 76 -17.58 -11.91 1.54
N VAL A 77 -18.59 -12.25 0.75
CA VAL A 77 -19.15 -13.60 0.72
C VAL A 77 -18.60 -14.33 -0.51
N ASP A 78 -18.04 -15.51 -0.33
CA ASP A 78 -17.50 -16.32 -1.43
C ASP A 78 -18.59 -17.12 -2.17
N SER A 79 -18.19 -17.84 -3.22
CA SER A 79 -19.09 -18.68 -4.04
C SER A 79 -19.76 -19.82 -3.25
N ASN A 80 -19.17 -20.21 -2.13
CA ASN A 80 -19.70 -21.24 -1.23
C ASN A 80 -20.56 -20.64 -0.12
N TRP A 81 -20.93 -19.36 -0.25
CA TRP A 81 -21.75 -18.62 0.69
C TRP A 81 -21.12 -18.45 2.08
N ASN A 82 -19.78 -18.51 2.17
CA ASN A 82 -19.07 -18.28 3.42
C ASN A 82 -18.58 -16.83 3.51
N LEU A 83 -18.75 -16.24 4.70
CA LEU A 83 -18.18 -14.94 5.01
C LEU A 83 -16.66 -15.05 5.13
N GLN A 84 -15.95 -14.33 4.28
CA GLN A 84 -14.50 -14.23 4.27
C GLN A 84 -14.07 -12.90 4.87
N LYS A 85 -13.02 -12.94 5.69
CA LYS A 85 -12.33 -11.78 6.26
C LYS A 85 -10.86 -11.82 5.87
N ARG A 86 -10.37 -10.79 5.18
CA ARG A 86 -8.98 -10.71 4.68
C ARG A 86 -8.38 -9.33 4.95
N THR A 87 -7.31 -9.29 5.73
CA THR A 87 -6.53 -8.07 5.91
C THR A 87 -5.77 -7.78 4.62
N LEU A 88 -6.01 -6.60 4.06
CA LEU A 88 -5.42 -6.15 2.81
C LEU A 88 -4.07 -5.51 3.08
N ASN A 89 -4.07 -4.38 3.79
CA ASN A 89 -2.84 -3.68 4.15
C ASN A 89 -2.79 -3.36 5.65
N PHE A 90 -1.55 -3.26 6.11
CA PHE A 90 -1.14 -2.61 7.35
C PHE A 90 -0.25 -1.43 6.94
N CYS A 91 -0.73 -0.21 7.16
CA CYS A 91 -0.10 1.01 6.66
C CYS A 91 0.26 1.95 7.80
N ASP A 92 1.39 2.64 7.64
CA ASP A 92 1.73 3.80 8.45
C ASP A 92 1.02 5.01 7.84
N VAL A 93 0.36 5.82 8.67
CA VAL A 93 -0.33 7.04 8.25
C VAL A 93 0.56 8.24 8.58
N PRO A 94 1.08 8.95 7.56
CA PRO A 94 1.98 10.07 7.81
C PRO A 94 1.24 11.23 8.49
N PRO A 95 1.93 12.07 9.27
CA PRO A 95 1.41 13.37 9.67
C PRO A 95 1.22 14.27 8.43
N PRO A 96 0.23 15.19 8.43
CA PRO A 96 -0.76 15.42 9.48
C PRO A 96 -1.88 14.36 9.45
N HIS A 97 -2.31 13.88 10.62
CA HIS A 97 -3.34 12.84 10.76
C HIS A 97 -4.76 13.40 10.57
N ILE A 98 -5.01 14.01 9.41
CA ILE A 98 -6.30 14.57 9.00
C ILE A 98 -7.00 13.59 8.05
N GLY A 99 -8.34 13.67 7.95
CA GLY A 99 -9.10 12.70 7.16
C GLY A 99 -8.73 12.66 5.67
N VAL A 100 -8.25 13.75 5.09
CA VAL A 100 -7.74 13.76 3.70
C VAL A 100 -6.56 12.79 3.55
N VAL A 101 -5.58 12.84 4.46
CA VAL A 101 -4.42 11.94 4.44
C VAL A 101 -4.85 10.49 4.67
N ILE A 102 -5.76 10.26 5.61
CA ILE A 102 -6.29 8.92 5.89
C ILE A 102 -7.03 8.35 4.67
N CYS A 103 -7.81 9.19 3.98
CA CYS A 103 -8.48 8.82 2.75
C CYS A 103 -7.48 8.48 1.64
N ASP A 104 -6.45 9.31 1.47
CA ASP A 104 -5.40 9.09 0.48
C ASP A 104 -4.73 7.71 0.68
N VAL A 105 -4.42 7.36 1.92
CA VAL A 105 -3.84 6.04 2.26
C VAL A 105 -4.85 4.92 2.00
N LEU A 106 -6.13 5.13 2.33
CA LEU A 106 -7.18 4.14 2.07
C LEU A 106 -7.36 3.92 0.56
N GLN A 107 -7.48 4.98 -0.23
CA GLN A 107 -7.64 4.92 -1.68
C GLN A 107 -6.44 4.24 -2.34
N LYS A 108 -5.21 4.58 -1.94
CA LYS A 108 -4.00 3.89 -2.41
C LYS A 108 -4.03 2.39 -2.10
N CYS A 109 -4.50 2.02 -0.90
CA CYS A 109 -4.70 0.61 -0.56
C CYS A 109 -5.74 -0.03 -1.49
N LEU A 110 -6.91 0.56 -1.68
CA LEU A 110 -7.96 -0.01 -2.53
C LEU A 110 -7.51 -0.17 -3.99
N ALA A 111 -6.77 0.82 -4.51
CA ALA A 111 -6.17 0.80 -5.85
C ALA A 111 -5.14 -0.33 -6.01
N GLU A 112 -4.28 -0.53 -5.01
CA GLU A 112 -3.28 -1.60 -5.04
C GLU A 112 -3.91 -3.01 -5.15
N TRP A 113 -5.10 -3.15 -4.56
CA TRP A 113 -5.89 -4.37 -4.57
C TRP A 113 -6.85 -4.48 -5.76
N GLU A 114 -7.01 -3.44 -6.58
CA GLU A 114 -7.92 -3.37 -7.74
C GLU A 114 -9.36 -3.71 -7.35
N ILE A 115 -9.85 -3.06 -6.28
CA ILE A 115 -11.21 -3.28 -5.75
C ILE A 115 -12.01 -1.98 -5.56
N GLU A 116 -11.53 -0.85 -6.08
CA GLU A 116 -12.14 0.48 -5.91
C GLU A 116 -13.59 0.50 -6.42
N ASP A 117 -13.85 -0.19 -7.52
CA ASP A 117 -15.16 -0.34 -8.18
C ASP A 117 -16.09 -1.36 -7.48
N LYS A 118 -15.55 -2.15 -6.54
CA LYS A 118 -16.26 -3.23 -5.83
C LYS A 118 -16.68 -2.84 -4.42
N ILE A 119 -16.30 -1.65 -3.95
CA ILE A 119 -16.58 -1.21 -2.59
C ILE A 119 -18.08 -0.92 -2.44
N TRP A 120 -18.71 -1.63 -1.51
CA TRP A 120 -20.11 -1.42 -1.17
C TRP A 120 -20.26 -0.53 0.07
N ILE A 121 -19.56 -0.87 1.15
CA ILE A 121 -19.61 -0.15 2.43
C ILE A 121 -18.20 -0.03 2.98
N VAL A 122 -17.85 1.15 3.50
CA VAL A 122 -16.66 1.37 4.31
C VAL A 122 -17.08 1.64 5.74
N PHE A 123 -16.76 0.72 6.63
CA PHE A 123 -16.85 0.89 8.07
C PHE A 123 -15.60 1.57 8.58
N VAL A 124 -15.81 2.59 9.40
CA VAL A 124 -14.74 3.34 10.01
C VAL A 124 -14.86 3.15 11.52
N ASP A 125 -13.84 2.52 12.13
CA ASP A 125 -13.72 2.41 13.59
C ASP A 125 -13.88 3.79 14.24
N ASN A 126 -14.63 3.88 15.35
CA ASN A 126 -14.90 5.11 16.10
C ASN A 126 -13.70 5.60 16.96
N ALA A 127 -12.61 6.01 16.33
CA ALA A 127 -11.65 6.94 16.93
C ALA A 127 -12.06 8.38 16.61
N ALA A 128 -11.79 9.33 17.51
CA ALA A 128 -12.19 10.75 17.41
C ALA A 128 -11.71 11.53 16.15
N TYR A 129 -11.10 10.86 15.16
CA TYR A 129 -10.43 11.41 13.98
C TYR A 129 -11.22 11.24 12.65
N ASN A 130 -12.45 10.72 12.69
CA ASN A 130 -13.15 10.28 11.47
C ASN A 130 -14.01 11.30 10.74
N ASP A 131 -14.24 12.48 11.31
CA ASP A 131 -15.13 13.49 10.73
C ASP A 131 -14.73 13.92 9.30
N ALA A 132 -13.46 13.75 8.95
CA ALA A 132 -12.94 14.10 7.64
C ALA A 132 -12.92 12.93 6.62
N THR A 133 -13.36 11.71 6.98
CA THR A 133 -13.42 10.57 6.03
C THR A 133 -14.76 10.45 5.29
N ILE A 134 -15.82 11.12 5.76
CA ILE A 134 -17.16 11.01 5.15
C ILE A 134 -17.30 11.95 3.94
N LYS A 135 -16.34 12.86 3.72
CA LYS A 135 -16.36 13.84 2.62
C LYS A 135 -15.53 13.44 1.40
N CYS A 136 -15.03 12.21 1.38
CA CYS A 136 -14.17 11.68 0.33
C CYS A 136 -14.96 11.15 -0.85
#